data_AF-A0A3C0CX07-F1
#
_entry.id   AF-A0A3C0CX07-F1
#
_cell.length_a   1.000
_cell.length_b   1.000
_cell.length_c   1.000
_cell.angle_alpha   90.00
_cell.angle_beta   90.00
_cell.angle_gamma   90.00
#
_symmetry.space_group_name_H-M   'P 1'
#
loop_
_entity.id
_entity.type
_entity.pdbx_description
1 polymer ?
#
loop_
_entity_poly.entity_id
_entity_poly.type
_entity_poly.pdbx_seq_one_letter_code
_entity_poly.pdbx_strand_id
1 'polypeptide(L)'
;VILEEIKMHEDTPEDFVHDLFAEKIWSRHPLGYPIMGSADIVQSLKREDLTDFIEKHYTPDRLVVAAAGNLNHKEFVERIADSFGSLKGTGCPRAYAEPEFNSESFFAKRSMEQVQFCIGARGFSNQDGNRYPLAIIDSALGGGMSSRLFQEIRENRGLAYNIGSYSTSYSTGGFFTVYGGTSPDKFEEVLSLVKQESKSLPRGSLTEEEMARAKNQIKGSLVLSQEGMGSRMIRIGRSELFYGRVVTLEELISSILAVTADDVARVSGIIFDKEFYPTIAVGPERL
;
A
#
# COMPACT_ATOMS: atom_id res chain seq x y z
N VAL A 1 0.75 -22.48 15.50
CA VAL A 1 -0.19 -21.53 14.86
C VAL A 1 0.58 -20.54 13.99
N ILE A 2 1.37 -19.62 14.53
CA ILE A 2 2.12 -18.62 13.73
C ILE A 2 3.02 -19.26 12.66
N LEU A 3 3.75 -20.34 12.99
CA LEU A 3 4.56 -21.05 11.99
C LEU A 3 3.74 -21.66 10.84
N GLU A 4 2.50 -22.07 11.11
CA GLU A 4 1.62 -22.57 10.06
C GLU A 4 1.02 -21.41 9.25
N GLU A 5 0.78 -20.26 9.87
CA GLU A 5 0.37 -19.04 9.17
C GLU A 5 1.44 -18.55 8.19
N ILE A 6 2.71 -18.54 8.61
CA ILE A 6 3.86 -18.23 7.73
C ILE A 6 3.88 -19.20 6.54
N LYS A 7 3.78 -20.52 6.79
CA LYS A 7 3.76 -21.51 5.71
C LYS A 7 2.58 -21.32 4.76
N MET A 8 1.37 -21.12 5.28
CA MET A 8 0.19 -20.89 4.45
C MET A 8 0.34 -19.66 3.56
N HIS A 9 0.94 -18.58 4.08
CA HIS A 9 1.21 -17.39 3.30
C HIS A 9 2.31 -17.63 2.25
N GLU A 10 3.41 -18.29 2.62
CA GLU A 10 4.47 -18.66 1.67
C GLU A 10 3.96 -19.62 0.57
N ASP A 11 2.97 -20.45 0.87
CA ASP A 11 2.30 -21.36 -0.07
C ASP A 11 1.21 -20.65 -0.90
N THR A 12 0.99 -19.36 -0.70
CA THR A 12 0.07 -18.51 -1.48
C THR A 12 0.88 -17.51 -2.30
N PRO A 13 1.29 -17.85 -3.55
CA PRO A 13 2.21 -17.01 -4.34
C PRO A 13 1.69 -15.60 -4.63
N GLU A 14 0.36 -15.44 -4.72
CA GLU A 14 -0.33 -14.17 -4.93
C GLU A 14 -0.05 -13.20 -3.78
N ASP A 15 -0.02 -13.69 -2.54
CA ASP A 15 0.28 -12.88 -1.36
C ASP A 15 1.79 -12.73 -1.16
N PHE A 16 2.53 -13.85 -1.31
CA PHE A 16 3.97 -13.92 -1.07
C PHE A 16 4.78 -12.95 -1.94
N VAL A 17 4.36 -12.71 -3.20
CA VAL A 17 5.08 -11.79 -4.10
C VAL A 17 5.08 -10.35 -3.59
N HIS A 18 4.07 -9.93 -2.83
CA HIS A 18 3.99 -8.58 -2.27
C HIS A 18 4.97 -8.37 -1.10
N ASP A 19 5.07 -9.35 -0.20
CA ASP A 19 6.05 -9.35 0.88
C ASP A 19 7.48 -9.39 0.33
N LEU A 20 7.72 -10.26 -0.67
CA LEU A 20 9.00 -10.32 -1.37
C LEU A 20 9.30 -9.00 -2.09
N PHE A 21 8.30 -8.35 -2.68
CA PHE A 21 8.47 -7.05 -3.30
C PHE A 21 8.95 -6.01 -2.28
N ALA A 22 8.25 -5.86 -1.15
CA ALA A 22 8.63 -4.95 -0.08
C ALA A 22 10.04 -5.22 0.47
N GLU A 23 10.37 -6.50 0.68
CA GLU A 23 11.70 -6.94 1.13
C GLU A 23 12.79 -6.51 0.15
N LYS A 24 12.62 -6.75 -1.16
CA LYS A 24 13.65 -6.45 -2.16
C LYS A 24 13.80 -4.96 -2.41
N ILE A 25 12.72 -4.19 -2.49
CA ILE A 25 12.82 -2.74 -2.74
C ILE A 25 13.42 -1.97 -1.57
N TRP A 26 13.28 -2.47 -0.34
CA TRP A 26 13.75 -1.77 0.88
C TRP A 26 14.90 -2.46 1.60
N SER A 27 15.34 -3.61 1.12
CA SER A 27 16.56 -4.31 1.54
C SER A 27 16.66 -4.44 3.07
N ARG A 28 17.44 -3.56 3.74
CA ARG A 28 17.68 -3.61 5.19
C ARG A 28 16.83 -2.64 6.00
N HIS A 29 15.97 -1.86 5.35
CA HIS A 29 15.11 -0.91 6.05
C HIS A 29 13.95 -1.66 6.73
N PRO A 30 13.53 -1.29 7.96
CA PRO A 30 12.48 -2.00 8.69
C PRO A 30 11.13 -2.11 7.98
N LEU A 31 10.86 -1.25 6.98
CA LEU A 31 9.65 -1.32 6.16
C LEU A 31 9.62 -2.54 5.22
N GLY A 32 10.78 -3.12 4.89
CA GLY A 32 10.88 -4.33 4.08
C GLY A 32 10.76 -5.63 4.87
N TYR A 33 10.59 -5.56 6.20
CA TYR A 33 10.44 -6.76 7.00
C TYR A 33 9.01 -7.31 6.92
N PRO A 34 8.83 -8.63 6.70
CA PRO A 34 7.52 -9.25 6.70
C PRO A 34 6.88 -9.11 8.09
N ILE A 35 5.58 -8.85 8.13
CA ILE A 35 4.85 -8.59 9.38
C ILE A 35 4.92 -9.80 10.32
N MET A 36 4.86 -11.01 9.75
CA MET A 36 4.93 -12.26 10.52
C MET A 36 6.35 -12.61 11.00
N GLY A 37 7.37 -11.90 10.51
CA GLY A 37 8.78 -12.25 10.72
C GLY A 37 9.17 -13.55 10.00
N SER A 38 10.33 -14.10 10.37
CA SER A 38 10.78 -15.41 9.89
C SER A 38 10.44 -16.53 10.87
N ALA A 39 10.34 -17.76 10.37
CA ALA A 39 10.13 -18.94 11.20
C ALA A 39 11.18 -19.06 12.33
N ASP A 40 12.45 -18.77 12.01
CA ASP A 40 13.56 -18.80 12.98
C ASP A 40 13.36 -17.78 14.11
N ILE A 41 12.97 -16.55 13.76
CA ILE A 41 12.70 -15.51 14.76
C ILE A 41 11.54 -15.96 15.66
N VAL A 42 10.43 -16.38 15.07
CA VAL A 42 9.23 -16.82 15.81
C VAL A 42 9.53 -17.97 16.77
N GLN A 43 10.37 -18.93 16.36
CA GLN A 43 10.79 -20.03 17.23
C GLN A 43 11.71 -19.59 18.38
N SER A 44 12.48 -18.52 18.16
CA SER A 44 13.45 -18.01 19.15
C SER A 44 12.84 -17.04 20.17
N LEU A 45 11.64 -16.50 19.90
CA LEU A 45 10.97 -15.52 20.77
C LEU A 45 10.72 -16.08 22.16
N LYS A 46 11.09 -15.29 23.16
CA LYS A 46 10.85 -15.58 24.58
C LYS A 46 9.80 -14.64 25.14
N ARG A 47 9.32 -14.96 26.34
CA ARG A 47 8.35 -14.12 27.05
C ARG A 47 8.90 -12.71 27.27
N GLU A 48 10.18 -12.60 27.59
CA GLU A 48 10.86 -11.35 27.89
C GLU A 48 10.84 -10.40 26.68
N ASP A 49 11.05 -10.94 25.46
CA ASP A 49 10.99 -10.15 24.23
C ASP A 49 9.61 -9.49 24.03
N LEU A 50 8.53 -10.21 24.39
CA LEU A 50 7.16 -9.72 24.28
C LEU A 50 6.85 -8.67 25.34
N THR A 51 7.25 -8.90 26.59
CA THR A 51 7.03 -7.93 27.67
C THR A 51 7.83 -6.66 27.43
N ASP A 52 9.08 -6.78 27.00
CA ASP A 52 9.94 -5.63 26.65
C ASP A 52 9.34 -4.82 25.50
N PHE A 53 8.78 -5.50 24.49
CA PHE A 53 8.10 -4.83 23.38
C PHE A 53 6.88 -4.04 23.86
N ILE A 54 6.03 -4.65 24.69
CA ILE A 54 4.82 -4.00 25.24
C ILE A 54 5.24 -2.77 26.07
N GLU A 55 6.17 -2.93 27.02
CA GLU A 55 6.62 -1.84 27.89
C GLU A 55 7.23 -0.67 27.10
N LYS A 56 7.94 -0.98 26.01
CA LYS A 56 8.61 0.02 25.17
C LYS A 56 7.68 0.74 24.20
N HIS A 57 6.66 0.05 23.68
CA HIS A 57 5.86 0.55 22.55
C HIS A 57 4.41 0.91 22.91
N TYR A 58 3.81 0.32 23.95
CA TYR A 58 2.41 0.53 24.32
C TYR A 58 2.29 1.65 25.36
N THR A 59 2.81 2.83 24.99
CA THR A 59 2.85 4.02 25.84
C THR A 59 1.68 4.97 25.53
N PRO A 60 1.20 5.76 26.51
CA PRO A 60 0.01 6.61 26.35
C PRO A 60 0.15 7.68 25.25
N ASP A 61 1.37 8.12 24.94
CA ASP A 61 1.67 9.09 23.87
C ASP A 61 1.65 8.49 22.45
N ARG A 62 1.52 7.16 22.33
CA ARG A 62 1.47 6.43 21.05
C ARG A 62 0.17 5.67 20.84
N LEU A 63 -0.76 5.76 21.78
CA LEU A 63 -2.00 5.02 21.78
C LEU A 63 -3.15 5.97 21.45
N VAL A 64 -3.91 5.64 20.41
CA VAL A 64 -5.15 6.33 20.05
C VAL A 64 -6.30 5.34 20.19
N VAL A 65 -7.30 5.68 21.00
CA VAL A 65 -8.55 4.93 21.07
C VAL A 65 -9.59 5.63 20.21
N ALA A 66 -10.04 4.96 19.16
CA ALA A 66 -11.08 5.46 18.27
C ALA A 66 -12.38 4.66 18.46
N ALA A 67 -13.52 5.36 18.41
CA ALA A 67 -14.84 4.75 18.41
C ALA A 67 -15.77 5.50 17.45
N ALA A 68 -16.66 4.77 16.78
CA ALA A 68 -17.67 5.34 15.90
C ALA A 68 -18.99 4.59 16.06
N GLY A 69 -20.10 5.33 16.13
CA GLY A 69 -21.43 4.78 16.32
C GLY A 69 -22.30 5.67 17.19
N ASN A 70 -23.34 5.09 17.78
CA ASN A 70 -24.22 5.77 18.72
C ASN A 70 -23.57 5.81 20.12
N LEU A 71 -22.75 6.83 20.39
CA LEU A 71 -22.04 6.97 21.66
C LEU A 71 -21.98 8.44 22.13
N ASN A 72 -21.98 8.62 23.44
CA ASN A 72 -21.69 9.92 24.06
C ASN A 72 -20.17 10.06 24.24
N HIS A 73 -19.60 11.13 23.67
CA HIS A 73 -18.15 11.34 23.72
C HIS A 73 -17.60 11.46 25.15
N LYS A 74 -18.30 12.17 26.04
CA LYS A 74 -17.83 12.38 27.42
C LYS A 74 -17.78 11.07 28.20
N GLU A 75 -18.88 10.31 28.16
CA GLU A 75 -18.95 9.00 28.82
C GLU A 75 -17.91 8.02 28.27
N PHE A 76 -17.65 8.07 26.96
CA PHE A 76 -16.60 7.26 26.34
C PHE A 76 -15.21 7.63 26.86
N VAL A 77 -14.87 8.92 26.87
CA VAL A 77 -13.58 9.40 27.38
C VAL A 77 -13.39 9.04 28.85
N GLU A 78 -14.43 9.19 29.69
CA GLU A 78 -14.38 8.80 31.11
C GLU A 78 -14.08 7.31 31.27
N ARG A 79 -14.78 6.42 30.55
CA ARG A 79 -14.54 4.97 30.59
C ARG A 79 -13.13 4.57 30.13
N ILE A 80 -12.62 5.24 29.09
CA ILE A 80 -11.26 5.01 28.60
C ILE A 80 -10.23 5.54 29.61
N ALA A 81 -10.48 6.70 30.23
CA ALA A 81 -9.61 7.24 31.27
C ALA A 81 -9.55 6.32 32.50
N ASP A 82 -10.68 5.73 32.91
CA ASP A 82 -10.71 4.75 34.00
C ASP A 82 -9.87 3.50 33.68
N SER A 83 -9.88 3.06 32.43
CA SER A 83 -9.21 1.82 32.00
C SER A 83 -7.72 2.02 31.67
N PHE A 84 -7.38 3.13 31.02
CA PHE A 84 -6.05 3.40 30.46
C PHE A 84 -5.32 4.58 31.11
N GLY A 85 -5.98 5.35 31.99
CA GLY A 85 -5.39 6.55 32.61
C GLY A 85 -4.24 6.27 33.58
N SER A 86 -4.04 5.01 33.98
CA SER A 86 -2.90 4.58 34.79
C SER A 86 -1.66 4.22 33.96
N LEU A 87 -1.76 4.16 32.61
CA LEU A 87 -0.62 3.92 31.74
C LEU A 87 0.43 5.02 31.92
N LYS A 88 1.69 4.60 31.95
CA LYS A 88 2.85 5.49 32.13
C LYS A 88 3.85 5.27 31.02
N GLY A 89 4.78 6.22 30.91
CA GLY A 89 5.86 6.19 29.95
C GLY A 89 5.61 7.12 28.77
N THR A 90 6.70 7.37 28.05
CA THR A 90 6.70 8.09 26.79
C THR A 90 7.48 7.23 25.82
N GLY A 91 6.89 6.94 24.67
CA GLY A 91 7.57 6.24 23.62
C GLY A 91 8.75 7.09 23.14
N CYS A 92 9.91 6.48 22.92
CA CYS A 92 11.00 7.20 22.27
C CYS A 92 10.60 7.46 20.80
N PRO A 93 10.43 8.72 20.35
CA PRO A 93 10.13 9.01 18.95
C PRO A 93 11.29 8.51 18.11
N ARG A 94 11.06 7.46 17.32
CA ARG A 94 12.08 6.96 16.40
C ARG A 94 11.82 7.58 15.05
N ALA A 95 12.61 8.58 14.70
CA ALA A 95 12.69 9.03 13.32
C ALA A 95 13.33 7.89 12.52
N TYR A 96 12.59 7.34 11.57
CA TYR A 96 13.17 6.45 10.58
C TYR A 96 13.70 7.32 9.44
N ALA A 97 14.89 6.97 8.93
CA ALA A 97 15.39 7.57 7.72
C ALA A 97 14.45 7.24 6.55
N GLU A 98 14.47 8.05 5.50
CA GLU A 98 13.78 7.66 4.28
C GLU A 98 14.37 6.35 3.75
N PRO A 99 13.55 5.35 3.42
CA PRO A 99 14.07 4.09 2.92
C PRO A 99 14.79 4.30 1.58
N GLU A 100 15.99 3.75 1.45
CA GLU A 100 16.61 3.59 0.15
C GLU A 100 15.74 2.66 -0.72
N PHE A 101 15.53 3.03 -1.98
CA PHE A 101 14.72 2.26 -2.91
C PHE A 101 15.61 1.51 -3.90
N ASN A 102 15.71 0.19 -3.73
CA ASN A 102 16.46 -0.70 -4.61
C ASN A 102 15.68 -0.91 -5.93
N SER A 103 16.38 -0.72 -7.06
CA SER A 103 15.82 -0.87 -8.40
C SER A 103 16.14 -2.21 -9.08
N GLU A 104 16.76 -3.15 -8.36
CA GLU A 104 17.09 -4.48 -8.90
C GLU A 104 15.84 -5.36 -9.04
N SER A 105 15.73 -6.04 -10.18
CA SER A 105 14.71 -7.06 -10.41
C SER A 105 15.15 -8.41 -9.82
N PHE A 106 14.18 -9.19 -9.35
CA PHE A 106 14.41 -10.49 -8.72
C PHE A 106 13.37 -11.50 -9.18
N PHE A 107 13.81 -12.75 -9.38
CA PHE A 107 12.93 -13.85 -9.73
C PHE A 107 13.10 -15.00 -8.74
N ALA A 108 12.03 -15.38 -8.06
CA ALA A 108 11.99 -16.55 -7.18
C ALA A 108 11.40 -17.75 -7.92
N LYS A 109 12.21 -18.80 -8.11
CA LYS A 109 11.73 -20.05 -8.70
C LYS A 109 10.87 -20.81 -7.70
N ARG A 110 9.62 -21.14 -8.08
CA ARG A 110 8.69 -21.99 -7.32
C ARG A 110 7.88 -22.87 -8.25
N SER A 111 7.55 -24.09 -7.83
CA SER A 111 6.71 -24.99 -8.63
C SER A 111 5.26 -24.52 -8.64
N MET A 112 4.83 -23.86 -9.71
CA MET A 112 3.48 -23.32 -9.88
C MET A 112 3.14 -23.11 -11.37
N GLU A 113 1.87 -22.88 -11.69
CA GLU A 113 1.40 -22.75 -13.09
C GLU A 113 1.56 -21.35 -13.67
N GLN A 114 1.44 -20.31 -12.83
CA GLN A 114 1.50 -18.91 -13.25
C GLN A 114 2.80 -18.25 -12.78
N VAL A 115 3.12 -17.12 -13.38
CA VAL A 115 4.07 -16.14 -12.84
C VAL A 115 3.26 -15.06 -12.14
N GLN A 116 3.44 -14.91 -10.83
CA GLN A 116 2.95 -13.76 -10.07
C GLN A 116 4.04 -12.70 -10.02
N PHE A 117 3.71 -11.44 -10.26
CA PHE A 117 4.71 -10.38 -10.30
C PHE A 117 4.22 -9.07 -9.70
N CYS A 118 5.17 -8.32 -9.15
CA CYS A 118 5.05 -6.92 -8.77
C CYS A 118 6.08 -6.10 -9.53
N ILE A 119 5.64 -5.03 -10.17
CA ILE A 119 6.50 -4.03 -10.81
C ILE A 119 6.12 -2.67 -10.24
N GLY A 120 7.10 -1.98 -9.66
CA GLY A 120 6.78 -0.78 -8.92
C GLY A 120 7.88 0.26 -8.88
N ALA A 121 7.56 1.35 -8.21
CA ALA A 121 8.41 2.53 -8.07
C ALA A 121 8.26 3.11 -6.67
N ARG A 122 9.18 4.02 -6.33
CA ARG A 122 9.08 4.78 -5.08
C ARG A 122 7.79 5.59 -5.08
N GLY A 123 7.06 5.52 -3.97
CA GLY A 123 5.86 6.30 -3.70
C GLY A 123 6.12 7.38 -2.65
N PHE A 124 5.04 7.87 -2.05
CA PHE A 124 5.10 9.03 -1.16
C PHE A 124 4.60 8.69 0.25
N SER A 125 5.08 9.43 1.24
CA SER A 125 4.62 9.32 2.63
C SER A 125 3.19 9.85 2.81
N ASN A 126 2.56 9.53 3.94
CA ASN A 126 1.22 10.05 4.28
C ASN A 126 1.18 11.58 4.38
N GLN A 127 2.31 12.21 4.67
CA GLN A 127 2.43 13.66 4.83
C GLN A 127 2.74 14.39 3.51
N ASP A 128 3.05 13.67 2.44
CA ASP A 128 3.42 14.25 1.16
C ASP A 128 2.17 14.48 0.29
N GLY A 129 1.97 15.71 -0.18
CA GLY A 129 0.84 16.09 -1.04
C GLY A 129 0.81 15.38 -2.40
N ASN A 130 1.94 14.84 -2.86
CA ASN A 130 2.04 14.06 -4.11
C ASN A 130 1.27 12.73 -4.04
N ARG A 131 0.85 12.29 -2.86
CA ARG A 131 -0.01 11.11 -2.71
C ARG A 131 -1.39 11.29 -3.37
N TYR A 132 -1.91 12.51 -3.49
CA TYR A 132 -3.21 12.73 -4.13
C TYR A 132 -3.16 12.57 -5.66
N PRO A 133 -2.21 13.19 -6.39
CA PRO A 133 -2.01 12.84 -7.80
C PRO A 133 -1.67 11.36 -8.01
N LEU A 134 -0.88 10.74 -7.12
CA LEU A 134 -0.62 9.30 -7.20
C LEU A 134 -1.89 8.46 -7.07
N ALA A 135 -2.83 8.81 -6.20
CA ALA A 135 -4.11 8.10 -6.10
C ALA A 135 -4.93 8.20 -7.41
N ILE A 136 -4.85 9.33 -8.13
CA ILE A 136 -5.49 9.49 -9.45
C ILE A 136 -4.81 8.60 -10.50
N ILE A 137 -3.47 8.58 -10.51
CA ILE A 137 -2.67 7.72 -11.38
C ILE A 137 -3.03 6.25 -11.15
N ASP A 138 -3.06 5.83 -9.88
CA ASP A 138 -3.40 4.47 -9.47
C ASP A 138 -4.81 4.08 -9.96
N SER A 139 -5.81 4.92 -9.68
CA SER A 139 -7.19 4.68 -10.11
C SER A 139 -7.33 4.54 -11.62
N ALA A 140 -6.59 5.32 -12.41
CA ALA A 140 -6.67 5.28 -13.86
C ALA A 140 -5.84 4.14 -14.48
N LEU A 141 -4.69 3.80 -13.89
CA LEU A 141 -3.77 2.81 -14.43
C LEU A 141 -4.25 1.39 -14.12
N GLY A 142 -4.55 1.07 -12.86
CA GLY A 142 -4.89 -0.29 -12.43
C GLY A 142 -5.93 -0.40 -11.33
N GLY A 143 -6.53 0.69 -10.85
CA GLY A 143 -7.42 0.71 -9.69
C GLY A 143 -8.86 0.23 -9.93
N GLY A 144 -9.16 -0.45 -11.04
CA GLY A 144 -10.50 -0.99 -11.29
C GLY A 144 -10.72 -1.51 -12.71
N MET A 145 -11.94 -2.00 -12.99
CA MET A 145 -12.27 -2.60 -14.28
C MET A 145 -12.17 -1.63 -15.47
N SER A 146 -12.40 -0.33 -15.24
CA SER A 146 -12.26 0.71 -16.26
C SER A 146 -10.83 1.25 -16.41
N SER A 147 -9.87 0.70 -15.67
CA SER A 147 -8.47 1.15 -15.72
C SER A 147 -7.75 0.64 -16.97
N ARG A 148 -6.68 1.33 -17.38
CA ARG A 148 -5.94 1.01 -18.61
C ARG A 148 -5.40 -0.42 -18.62
N LEU A 149 -4.76 -0.85 -17.53
CA LEU A 149 -4.19 -2.20 -17.44
C LEU A 149 -5.28 -3.28 -17.48
N PHE A 150 -6.41 -3.05 -16.82
CA PHE A 150 -7.52 -4.01 -16.85
C PHE A 150 -8.09 -4.12 -18.27
N GLN A 151 -8.35 -3.00 -18.93
CA GLN A 151 -8.89 -3.00 -20.30
C GLN A 151 -7.89 -3.62 -21.28
N GLU A 152 -6.62 -3.22 -21.27
CA GLU A 152 -5.67 -3.65 -22.29
C GLU A 152 -5.18 -5.08 -22.09
N ILE A 153 -4.84 -5.47 -20.86
CA ILE A 153 -4.20 -6.77 -20.59
C ILE A 153 -5.25 -7.85 -20.36
N ARG A 154 -6.32 -7.54 -19.60
CA ARG A 154 -7.34 -8.52 -19.24
C ARG A 154 -8.49 -8.56 -20.24
N GLU A 155 -9.15 -7.43 -20.51
CA GLU A 155 -10.36 -7.42 -21.34
C GLU A 155 -10.04 -7.62 -22.83
N ASN A 156 -9.13 -6.84 -23.40
CA ASN A 156 -8.82 -6.85 -24.83
C ASN A 156 -8.00 -8.07 -25.26
N ARG A 157 -7.06 -8.52 -24.43
CA ARG A 157 -6.06 -9.55 -24.80
C ARG A 157 -6.17 -10.85 -24.01
N GLY A 158 -6.86 -10.86 -22.87
CA GLY A 158 -7.00 -12.06 -22.04
C GLY A 158 -5.67 -12.63 -21.51
N LEU A 159 -4.64 -11.80 -21.33
CA LEU A 159 -3.29 -12.24 -20.96
C LEU A 159 -3.12 -12.50 -19.46
N ALA A 160 -3.90 -11.81 -18.62
CA ALA A 160 -3.83 -11.94 -17.17
C ALA A 160 -5.24 -11.87 -16.58
N TYR A 161 -5.56 -12.79 -15.67
CA TYR A 161 -6.82 -12.73 -14.92
C TYR A 161 -6.77 -11.67 -13.82
N ASN A 162 -5.66 -11.65 -13.07
CA ASN A 162 -5.40 -10.63 -12.07
C ASN A 162 -4.37 -9.65 -12.63
N ILE A 163 -4.78 -8.38 -12.76
CA ILE A 163 -3.90 -7.26 -13.09
C ILE A 163 -4.50 -6.01 -12.47
N GLY A 164 -3.69 -5.24 -11.76
CA GLY A 164 -4.12 -4.01 -11.11
C GLY A 164 -2.96 -3.27 -10.49
N SER A 165 -3.24 -2.13 -9.89
CA SER A 165 -2.23 -1.34 -9.19
C SER A 165 -2.72 -0.89 -7.83
N TYR A 166 -1.76 -0.56 -6.97
CA TYR A 166 -2.04 0.11 -5.71
C TYR A 166 -0.83 0.94 -5.27
N SER A 167 -1.09 1.88 -4.36
CA SER A 167 -0.05 2.62 -3.66
C SER A 167 -0.15 2.43 -2.15
N THR A 168 1.01 2.39 -1.49
CA THR A 168 1.11 2.32 -0.03
C THR A 168 1.96 3.48 0.49
N SER A 169 1.41 4.21 1.44
CA SER A 169 2.06 5.35 2.10
C SER A 169 2.32 5.06 3.57
N TYR A 170 3.56 5.26 4.00
CA TYR A 170 3.99 5.13 5.39
C TYR A 170 4.24 6.50 6.01
N SER A 171 4.63 6.54 7.29
CA SER A 171 5.10 7.79 7.92
C SER A 171 6.35 8.34 7.23
N THR A 172 7.19 7.46 6.68
CA THR A 172 8.38 7.83 5.92
C THR A 172 8.42 6.99 4.64
N GLY A 173 8.35 7.65 3.48
CA GLY A 173 8.32 6.99 2.17
C GLY A 173 7.03 6.22 1.87
N GLY A 174 7.09 5.47 0.77
CA GLY A 174 5.99 4.67 0.24
C GLY A 174 6.41 3.97 -1.05
N PHE A 175 5.51 3.19 -1.63
CA PHE A 175 5.68 2.61 -2.96
C PHE A 175 4.38 2.65 -3.76
N PHE A 176 4.53 2.63 -5.07
CA PHE A 176 3.49 2.34 -6.04
C PHE A 176 3.84 1.02 -6.72
N THR A 177 2.88 0.14 -6.95
CA THR A 177 3.14 -1.12 -7.64
C THR A 177 1.96 -1.54 -8.51
N VAL A 178 2.28 -2.14 -9.64
CA VAL A 178 1.38 -2.94 -10.46
C VAL A 178 1.60 -4.39 -10.09
N TYR A 179 0.53 -5.10 -9.79
CA TYR A 179 0.52 -6.53 -9.52
C TYR A 179 -0.26 -7.25 -10.61
N GLY A 180 0.24 -8.42 -11.02
CA GLY A 180 -0.54 -9.33 -11.84
C GLY A 180 -0.04 -10.77 -11.85
N GLY A 181 -0.87 -11.63 -12.41
CA GLY A 181 -0.64 -13.06 -12.59
C GLY A 181 -0.93 -13.50 -14.01
N THR A 182 0.03 -14.18 -14.64
CA THR A 182 -0.06 -14.63 -16.05
C THR A 182 0.67 -15.94 -16.27
N SER A 183 0.49 -16.59 -17.43
CA SER A 183 1.24 -17.81 -17.76
C SER A 183 2.69 -17.47 -18.13
N PRO A 184 3.66 -18.40 -17.94
CA PRO A 184 5.07 -18.12 -18.20
C PRO A 184 5.36 -17.65 -19.63
N ASP A 185 4.66 -18.21 -20.63
CA ASP A 185 4.81 -17.85 -22.04
C ASP A 185 4.30 -16.44 -22.39
N LYS A 186 3.49 -15.82 -21.53
CA LYS A 186 2.89 -14.49 -21.71
C LYS A 186 3.53 -13.40 -20.85
N PHE A 187 4.37 -13.77 -19.89
CA PHE A 187 4.93 -12.84 -18.92
C PHE A 187 5.70 -11.67 -19.55
N GLU A 188 6.55 -11.93 -20.55
CA GLU A 188 7.30 -10.86 -21.21
C GLU A 188 6.38 -9.87 -21.95
N GLU A 189 5.34 -10.38 -22.62
CA GLU A 189 4.34 -9.55 -23.30
C GLU A 189 3.59 -8.67 -22.29
N VAL A 190 3.11 -9.27 -21.19
CA VAL A 190 2.42 -8.54 -20.11
C VAL A 190 3.33 -7.48 -19.50
N LEU A 191 4.58 -7.82 -19.20
CA LEU A 191 5.54 -6.88 -18.62
C LEU A 191 5.81 -5.68 -19.56
N SER A 192 5.90 -5.95 -20.87
CA SER A 192 6.06 -4.90 -21.88
C SER A 192 4.84 -3.98 -21.92
N LEU A 193 3.62 -4.53 -21.89
CA LEU A 193 2.38 -3.76 -21.88
C LEU A 193 2.26 -2.90 -20.62
N VAL A 194 2.56 -3.45 -19.44
CA VAL A 194 2.54 -2.68 -18.18
C VAL A 194 3.49 -1.49 -18.26
N LYS A 195 4.71 -1.69 -18.77
CA LYS A 195 5.70 -0.62 -18.94
C LYS A 195 5.24 0.42 -19.97
N GLN A 196 4.64 -0.01 -21.06
CA GLN A 196 4.09 0.87 -22.09
C GLN A 196 2.99 1.76 -21.53
N GLU A 197 1.99 1.17 -20.87
CA GLU A 197 0.89 1.92 -20.26
C GLU A 197 1.39 2.88 -19.18
N SER A 198 2.31 2.44 -18.32
CA SER A 198 2.91 3.30 -17.29
C SER A 198 3.69 4.48 -17.89
N LYS A 199 4.50 4.25 -18.92
CA LYS A 199 5.28 5.29 -19.62
C LYS A 199 4.42 6.23 -20.47
N SER A 200 3.18 5.86 -20.77
CA SER A 200 2.26 6.75 -21.49
C SER A 200 1.75 7.90 -20.61
N LEU A 201 1.65 7.69 -19.29
CA LEU A 201 1.02 8.64 -18.34
C LEU A 201 1.75 10.00 -18.21
N PRO A 202 3.09 10.08 -18.11
CA PRO A 202 3.80 11.35 -17.94
C PRO A 202 3.63 12.35 -19.10
N ARG A 203 3.23 11.88 -20.29
CA ARG A 203 3.11 12.71 -21.51
C ARG A 203 1.80 13.51 -21.58
N GLY A 204 1.15 13.77 -20.43
CA GLY A 204 -0.16 14.41 -20.37
C GLY A 204 -1.27 13.56 -21.00
N SER A 205 -1.08 12.23 -21.08
CA SER A 205 -2.02 11.36 -21.80
C SER A 205 -3.27 11.00 -20.99
N LEU A 206 -3.33 11.36 -19.70
CA LEU A 206 -4.56 11.19 -18.97
C LEU A 206 -5.60 12.16 -19.53
N THR A 207 -6.58 11.64 -20.24
CA THR A 207 -7.66 12.45 -20.79
C THR A 207 -8.45 13.10 -19.66
N GLU A 208 -9.11 14.22 -19.94
CA GLU A 208 -10.03 14.85 -18.97
C GLU A 208 -11.10 13.87 -18.48
N GLU A 209 -11.57 12.99 -19.37
CA GLU A 209 -12.54 11.95 -19.03
C GLU A 209 -11.97 10.89 -18.06
N GLU A 210 -10.75 10.42 -18.29
CA GLU A 210 -10.07 9.49 -17.37
C GLU A 210 -9.82 10.15 -16.01
N MET A 211 -9.39 11.41 -16.00
CA MET A 211 -9.18 12.16 -14.78
C MET A 211 -10.48 12.33 -13.99
N ALA A 212 -11.56 12.75 -14.66
CA ALA A 212 -12.87 12.92 -14.06
C ALA A 212 -13.40 11.59 -13.52
N ARG A 213 -13.23 10.50 -14.26
CA ARG A 213 -13.63 9.15 -13.85
C ARG A 213 -12.85 8.68 -12.61
N ALA A 214 -11.53 8.83 -12.60
CA ALA A 214 -10.69 8.50 -11.45
C ALA A 214 -11.08 9.29 -10.20
N LYS A 215 -11.25 10.62 -10.32
CA LYS A 215 -11.74 11.48 -9.23
C LYS A 215 -13.10 11.03 -8.70
N ASN A 216 -14.04 10.74 -9.59
CA ASN A 216 -15.39 10.30 -9.23
C ASN A 216 -15.38 8.91 -8.57
N GLN A 217 -14.54 7.99 -9.05
CA GLN A 217 -14.38 6.66 -8.47
C GLN A 217 -13.83 6.74 -7.04
N ILE A 218 -12.74 7.51 -6.83
CA ILE A 218 -12.15 7.71 -5.50
C ILE A 218 -13.16 8.39 -4.57
N LYS A 219 -13.81 9.46 -5.02
CA LYS A 219 -14.85 10.16 -4.25
C LYS A 219 -15.99 9.21 -3.87
N GLY A 220 -16.50 8.44 -4.82
CA GLY A 220 -17.57 7.47 -4.61
C GLY A 220 -17.19 6.42 -3.57
N SER A 221 -16.00 5.82 -3.69
CA SER A 221 -15.47 4.85 -2.74
C SER A 221 -15.32 5.44 -1.33
N LEU A 222 -14.78 6.67 -1.23
CA LEU A 222 -14.65 7.37 0.05
C LEU A 222 -16.00 7.63 0.71
N VAL A 223 -17.03 8.02 -0.04
CA VAL A 223 -18.38 8.26 0.49
C VAL A 223 -19.05 6.94 0.90
N LEU A 224 -19.04 5.92 0.05
CA LEU A 224 -19.64 4.60 0.34
C LEU A 224 -18.99 3.92 1.54
N SER A 225 -17.66 4.07 1.70
CA SER A 225 -16.96 3.53 2.87
C SER A 225 -17.49 4.08 4.20
N GLN A 226 -18.21 5.22 4.19
CA GLN A 226 -18.79 5.82 5.39
C GLN A 226 -20.05 5.11 5.88
N GLU A 227 -20.61 4.15 5.18
CA GLU A 227 -21.77 3.41 5.68
C GLU A 227 -21.38 2.51 6.86
N GLY A 228 -20.15 1.97 6.83
CA GLY A 228 -19.60 1.13 7.89
C GLY A 228 -19.03 1.93 9.06
N MET A 229 -19.51 1.66 10.28
CA MET A 229 -18.94 2.27 11.49
C MET A 229 -17.48 1.87 11.72
N GLY A 230 -17.10 0.63 11.38
CA GLY A 230 -15.71 0.17 11.43
C GLY A 230 -14.78 1.00 10.55
N SER A 231 -15.21 1.31 9.32
CA SER A 231 -14.46 2.16 8.39
C SER A 231 -14.29 3.59 8.91
N ARG A 232 -15.35 4.16 9.52
CA ARG A 232 -15.27 5.49 10.16
C ARG A 232 -14.28 5.50 11.32
N MET A 233 -14.36 4.50 12.20
CA MET A 233 -13.47 4.33 13.34
C MET A 233 -12.01 4.21 12.89
N ILE A 234 -11.72 3.34 11.92
CA ILE A 234 -10.36 3.17 11.37
C ILE A 234 -9.84 4.48 10.80
N ARG A 235 -10.66 5.23 10.06
CA ARG A 235 -10.24 6.53 9.51
C ARG A 235 -9.88 7.53 10.61
N ILE A 236 -10.74 7.70 11.62
CA ILE A 236 -10.49 8.64 12.72
C ILE A 236 -9.19 8.26 13.44
N GLY A 237 -9.03 6.97 13.80
CA GLY A 237 -7.83 6.48 14.46
C GLY A 237 -6.56 6.68 13.63
N ARG A 238 -6.59 6.33 12.34
CA ARG A 238 -5.44 6.54 11.44
C ARG A 238 -5.14 8.03 11.25
N SER A 239 -6.15 8.89 11.15
CA SER A 239 -5.94 10.33 10.98
C SER A 239 -5.22 10.93 12.19
N GLU A 240 -5.64 10.59 13.41
CA GLU A 240 -4.96 11.02 14.63
C GLU A 240 -3.52 10.46 14.70
N LEU A 241 -3.32 9.17 14.39
CA LEU A 241 -1.99 8.55 14.43
C LEU A 241 -1.00 9.16 13.43
N PHE A 242 -1.44 9.50 12.23
CA PHE A 242 -0.55 10.02 11.19
C PHE A 242 -0.44 11.54 11.18
N TYR A 243 -1.53 12.26 11.49
CA TYR A 243 -1.62 13.72 11.34
C TYR A 243 -1.79 14.49 12.65
N GLY A 244 -2.03 13.80 13.77
CA GLY A 244 -2.35 14.44 15.05
C GLY A 244 -3.66 15.24 15.04
N ARG A 245 -4.52 14.96 14.04
CA ARG A 245 -5.85 15.55 13.89
C ARG A 245 -6.72 14.67 13.02
N VAL A 246 -8.04 14.78 13.18
CA VAL A 246 -9.00 14.20 12.24
C VAL A 246 -9.00 15.00 10.93
N VAL A 247 -8.41 14.42 9.88
CA VAL A 247 -8.65 14.86 8.49
C VAL A 247 -10.07 14.47 8.10
N THR A 248 -10.90 15.46 7.77
CA THR A 248 -12.31 15.24 7.44
C THR A 248 -12.47 14.60 6.07
N LEU A 249 -13.64 14.02 5.81
CA LEU A 249 -13.97 13.49 4.50
C LEU A 249 -13.97 14.60 3.45
N GLU A 250 -14.49 15.77 3.82
CA GLU A 250 -14.59 16.95 2.98
C GLU A 250 -13.21 17.47 2.57
N GLU A 251 -12.26 17.53 3.51
CA GLU A 251 -10.86 17.91 3.24
C GLU A 251 -10.19 16.93 2.27
N LEU A 252 -10.41 15.63 2.49
CA LEU A 252 -9.83 14.57 1.67
C LEU A 252 -10.38 14.63 0.23
N ILE A 253 -11.70 14.74 0.10
CA ILE A 253 -12.37 14.87 -1.20
C ILE A 253 -11.91 16.15 -1.90
N SER A 254 -11.83 17.27 -1.19
CA SER A 254 -11.38 18.54 -1.76
C SER A 254 -9.95 18.45 -2.27
N SER A 255 -9.06 17.77 -1.54
CA SER A 255 -7.67 17.55 -1.97
C SER A 255 -7.58 16.71 -3.25
N ILE A 256 -8.41 15.67 -3.38
CA ILE A 256 -8.50 14.84 -4.59
C ILE A 256 -9.07 15.64 -5.77
N LEU A 257 -10.11 16.43 -5.55
CA LEU A 257 -10.76 17.22 -6.61
C LEU A 257 -9.86 18.37 -7.11
N ALA A 258 -9.02 18.93 -6.23
CA ALA A 258 -8.09 20.01 -6.55
C ALA A 258 -6.90 19.57 -7.40
N VAL A 259 -6.60 18.27 -7.49
CA VAL A 259 -5.50 17.75 -8.33
C VAL A 259 -5.67 18.22 -9.78
N THR A 260 -4.63 18.78 -10.37
CA THR A 260 -4.63 19.24 -11.77
C THR A 260 -3.97 18.22 -12.71
N ALA A 261 -4.16 18.39 -14.03
CA ALA A 261 -3.47 17.56 -15.02
C ALA A 261 -1.94 17.72 -14.94
N ASP A 262 -1.46 18.94 -14.64
CA ASP A 262 -0.04 19.22 -14.43
C ASP A 262 0.52 18.50 -13.20
N ASP A 263 -0.26 18.42 -12.11
CA ASP A 263 0.13 17.63 -10.93
C ASP A 263 0.28 16.15 -11.27
N VAL A 264 -0.66 15.60 -12.03
CA VAL A 264 -0.63 14.20 -12.48
C VAL A 264 0.56 13.96 -13.40
N ALA A 265 0.80 14.85 -14.38
CA ALA A 265 1.93 14.73 -15.29
C ALA A 265 3.27 14.80 -14.55
N ARG A 266 3.41 15.75 -13.61
CA ARG A 266 4.61 15.89 -12.78
C ARG A 266 4.84 14.65 -11.92
N VAL A 267 3.82 14.17 -11.20
CA VAL A 267 3.96 12.99 -10.34
C VAL A 267 4.20 11.72 -11.16
N SER A 268 3.53 11.56 -12.29
CA SER A 268 3.82 10.49 -13.24
C SER A 268 5.26 10.54 -13.70
N GLY A 269 5.78 11.73 -14.03
CA GLY A 269 7.18 11.94 -14.39
C GLY A 269 8.15 11.54 -13.28
N ILE A 270 7.81 11.75 -12.00
CA ILE A 270 8.65 11.34 -10.85
C ILE A 270 8.65 9.82 -10.67
N ILE A 271 7.47 9.19 -10.74
CA ILE A 271 7.29 7.76 -10.45
C ILE A 271 7.79 6.91 -11.62
N PHE A 272 7.54 7.39 -12.85
CA PHE A 272 7.78 6.66 -14.08
C PHE A 272 9.01 7.14 -14.87
N ASP A 273 9.90 7.92 -14.24
CA ASP A 273 11.11 8.48 -14.86
C ASP A 273 12.13 7.41 -15.29
N LYS A 274 12.23 6.34 -14.50
CA LYS A 274 13.29 5.35 -14.67
C LYS A 274 12.97 4.39 -15.80
N GLU A 275 14.01 4.08 -16.58
CA GLU A 275 13.94 3.08 -17.65
C GLU A 275 13.62 1.67 -17.11
N PHE A 276 14.02 1.40 -15.86
CA PHE A 276 13.83 0.13 -15.15
C PHE A 276 13.06 0.32 -13.84
N TYR A 277 11.90 -0.34 -13.76
CA TYR A 277 11.18 -0.58 -12.53
C TYR A 277 11.63 -1.93 -11.96
N PRO A 278 11.98 -2.04 -10.67
CA PRO A 278 12.22 -3.33 -10.05
C PRO A 278 11.01 -4.22 -10.31
N THR A 279 11.27 -5.35 -10.96
CA THR A 279 10.28 -6.39 -11.22
C THR A 279 10.61 -7.56 -10.33
N ILE A 280 9.71 -7.86 -9.40
CA ILE A 280 9.83 -8.97 -8.46
C ILE A 280 8.80 -9.99 -8.89
N ALA A 281 9.25 -11.18 -9.27
CA ALA A 281 8.38 -12.21 -9.82
C ALA A 281 8.63 -13.57 -9.16
N VAL A 282 7.58 -14.39 -9.10
CA VAL A 282 7.58 -15.74 -8.54
C VAL A 282 6.92 -16.66 -9.55
N GLY A 283 7.60 -17.74 -9.95
CA GLY A 283 7.08 -18.64 -10.99
C GLY A 283 7.94 -19.89 -11.25
N PRO A 284 7.51 -20.77 -12.16
CA PRO A 284 8.11 -22.09 -12.39
C PRO A 284 9.55 -22.05 -12.90
N GLU A 285 9.89 -21.11 -13.78
CA GLU A 285 11.20 -21.01 -14.43
C GLU A 285 11.56 -19.55 -14.69
N ARG A 286 12.86 -19.24 -14.64
CA ARG A 286 13.33 -17.88 -14.96
C ARG A 286 13.19 -17.69 -16.47
N LEU A 287 12.35 -16.75 -16.83
CA LEU A 287 12.11 -16.29 -18.21
C LEU A 287 13.24 -15.34 -18.62
#